data_AF-A0A0C3CR67-F1
#
_entry.id   AF-A0A0C3CR67-F1
#
_cell.length_a   1.000
_cell.length_b   1.000
_cell.length_c   1.000
_cell.angle_alpha   90.00
_cell.angle_beta   90.00
_cell.angle_gamma   90.00
#
_symmetry.space_group_name_H-M   'P 1'
#
loop_
_entity.id
_entity.type
_entity.pdbx_description
1 polymer ?
#
loop_
_entity_poly.entity_id
_entity_poly.type
_entity_poly.pdbx_seq_one_letter_code
_entity_poly.pdbx_strand_id
1 'polypeptide(L)'
;MADDNYVCLPIPLPPQTQALNSPTFIIPPLDGTLSLPEIFDFHLQHSPNHPAFVYADRPGSTHAILWHEVVRGLHQAGHIVRSRVEVEQAERSHERPIIALLALADTVTYMTTVFGIIRAGYAAFPISPRNSPAAIAHLLSTKSVMHILIGGEQSLQSLARTSLDLMKESTKKIPGSSQMPLFEEIYVDGKETTYNPLPVKRPDMNDPGIIVHSSGKYIVELASSPDNLLQARRPFQSLYLGLITVCYKLQPNRFIWNAM
;
A
#
# COMPACT_ATOMS: atom_id res chain seq x y z
N MET A 1 9.77 -29.01 0.23
CA MET A 1 11.02 -28.24 0.16
C MET A 1 10.60 -26.86 -0.33
N ALA A 2 10.82 -25.82 0.46
CA ALA A 2 10.42 -24.46 0.06
C ALA A 2 11.28 -24.03 -1.12
N ASP A 3 10.65 -23.41 -2.13
CA ASP A 3 11.32 -22.86 -3.30
C ASP A 3 12.28 -21.74 -2.84
N ASP A 4 13.60 -21.94 -3.01
CA ASP A 4 14.70 -21.08 -2.53
C ASP A 4 14.85 -19.77 -3.34
N ASN A 5 13.76 -19.15 -3.79
CA ASN A 5 13.78 -17.90 -4.58
C ASN A 5 13.87 -16.64 -3.72
N TYR A 6 14.58 -16.71 -2.59
CA TYR A 6 14.79 -15.58 -1.70
C TYR A 6 15.93 -14.70 -2.19
N VAL A 7 15.63 -13.44 -2.52
CA VAL A 7 16.68 -12.43 -2.76
C VAL A 7 17.07 -11.84 -1.40
N CYS A 8 18.02 -12.49 -0.73
CA CYS A 8 18.71 -11.91 0.41
C CYS A 8 19.70 -10.87 -0.10
N LEU A 9 19.44 -9.58 0.17
CA LEU A 9 20.42 -8.54 -0.12
C LEU A 9 21.54 -8.63 0.92
N PRO A 10 22.80 -8.30 0.58
CA PRO A 10 23.94 -8.38 1.50
C PRO A 10 23.94 -7.22 2.52
N ILE A 11 22.77 -6.89 3.07
CA ILE A 11 22.61 -5.87 4.10
C ILE A 11 22.66 -6.58 5.45
N PRO A 12 23.55 -6.17 6.36
CA PRO A 12 23.55 -6.72 7.71
C PRO A 12 22.22 -6.39 8.39
N LEU A 13 21.69 -7.35 9.15
CA LEU A 13 20.48 -7.13 9.94
C LEU A 13 20.63 -5.87 10.80
N PRO A 14 19.58 -5.03 10.90
CA PRO A 14 19.64 -3.86 11.75
C PRO A 14 19.88 -4.27 13.21
N PRO A 15 20.57 -3.44 14.01
CA PRO A 15 20.82 -3.77 15.41
C PRO A 15 19.49 -3.93 16.16
N GLN A 16 19.36 -5.01 16.93
CA GLN A 16 18.15 -5.35 17.70
C GLN A 16 17.97 -4.38 18.87
N THR A 17 17.53 -3.17 18.57
CA THR A 17 17.38 -2.05 19.51
C THR A 17 15.92 -1.64 19.70
N GLN A 18 15.02 -2.21 18.90
CA GLN A 18 13.60 -1.86 18.86
C GLN A 18 12.77 -2.92 19.58
N ALA A 19 11.57 -2.54 20.05
CA ALA A 19 10.57 -3.42 20.67
C ALA A 19 11.08 -4.35 21.80
N LEU A 20 12.22 -4.07 22.42
CA LEU A 20 12.86 -4.94 23.42
C LEU A 20 11.97 -5.26 24.63
N ASN A 21 11.06 -4.34 24.96
CA ASN A 21 10.17 -4.43 26.12
C ASN A 21 8.69 -4.29 25.74
N SER A 22 8.31 -4.54 24.48
CA SER A 22 6.90 -4.44 24.08
C SER A 22 6.14 -5.71 24.49
N PRO A 23 5.07 -5.62 25.30
CA PRO A 23 4.29 -6.79 25.70
C PRO A 23 3.34 -7.29 24.62
N THR A 24 3.06 -6.49 23.60
CA THR A 24 2.06 -6.78 22.57
C THR A 24 2.62 -6.84 21.15
N PHE A 25 3.90 -6.50 20.95
CA PHE A 25 4.53 -6.45 19.64
C PHE A 25 5.73 -7.38 19.54
N ILE A 26 5.73 -8.21 18.49
CA ILE A 26 6.85 -9.03 18.08
C ILE A 26 7.36 -8.52 16.73
N ILE A 27 8.69 -8.36 16.63
CA ILE A 27 9.35 -7.95 15.39
C ILE A 27 9.31 -9.13 14.40
N PRO A 28 8.83 -8.93 13.15
CA PRO A 28 8.88 -9.97 12.13
C PRO A 28 10.34 -10.23 11.71
N PRO A 29 10.68 -11.43 11.23
CA PRO A 29 11.96 -11.69 10.57
C PRO A 29 12.26 -10.64 9.48
N LEU A 30 13.43 -10.01 9.56
CA LEU A 30 13.93 -9.01 8.61
C LEU A 30 15.06 -9.56 7.74
N ASP A 31 15.13 -10.88 7.60
CA ASP A 31 16.13 -11.64 6.87
C ASP A 31 15.67 -12.00 5.44
N GLY A 32 14.63 -11.32 4.95
CA GLY A 32 14.02 -11.58 3.64
C GLY A 32 13.16 -12.84 3.58
N THR A 33 12.99 -13.60 4.68
CA THR A 33 12.20 -14.85 4.68
C THR A 33 10.70 -14.64 4.50
N LEU A 34 10.22 -13.41 4.72
CA LEU A 34 8.83 -13.01 4.53
C LEU A 34 8.71 -12.00 3.38
N SER A 35 7.73 -12.18 2.52
CA SER A 35 7.26 -11.16 1.60
C SER A 35 6.42 -10.10 2.32
N LEU A 36 6.19 -8.96 1.68
CA LEU A 36 5.41 -7.87 2.26
C LEU A 36 4.00 -8.30 2.77
N PRO A 37 3.19 -9.08 2.03
CA PRO A 37 1.92 -9.62 2.56
C PRO A 37 2.09 -10.54 3.78
N GLU A 38 3.18 -11.32 3.82
CA GLU A 38 3.45 -12.26 4.91
C GLU A 38 3.86 -11.55 6.20
N ILE A 39 4.44 -10.34 6.13
CA ILE A 39 4.68 -9.49 7.31
C ILE A 39 3.36 -9.09 7.98
N PHE A 40 2.32 -8.79 7.19
CA PHE A 40 1.00 -8.48 7.75
C PHE A 40 0.37 -9.71 8.42
N ASP A 41 0.49 -10.88 7.80
CA ASP A 41 0.02 -12.14 8.39
C ASP A 41 0.77 -12.50 9.68
N PHE A 42 2.09 -12.22 9.72
CA PHE A 42 2.90 -12.37 10.92
C PHE A 42 2.33 -11.50 12.05
N HIS A 43 2.05 -10.22 11.79
CA HIS A 43 1.48 -9.34 12.80
C HIS A 43 0.06 -9.71 13.23
N LEU A 44 -0.76 -10.25 12.32
CA LEU A 44 -2.07 -10.80 12.68
C LEU A 44 -1.95 -11.96 13.69
N GLN A 45 -0.93 -12.80 13.56
CA GLN A 45 -0.72 -13.95 14.44
C GLN A 45 0.00 -13.58 15.75
N HIS A 46 1.03 -12.74 15.67
CA HIS A 46 1.98 -12.53 16.75
C HIS A 46 1.79 -11.20 17.51
N SER A 47 1.16 -10.20 16.87
CA SER A 47 0.95 -8.87 17.46
C SER A 47 -0.51 -8.38 17.32
N PRO A 48 -1.55 -9.24 17.37
CA PRO A 48 -2.91 -8.85 16.94
C PRO A 48 -3.45 -7.64 17.69
N ASN A 49 -3.16 -7.56 18.99
CA ASN A 49 -3.70 -6.53 19.89
C ASN A 49 -2.78 -5.30 20.03
N HIS A 50 -1.71 -5.20 19.23
CA HIS A 50 -0.85 -4.04 19.28
C HIS A 50 -1.41 -2.91 18.41
N PRO A 51 -1.45 -1.66 18.90
CA PRO A 51 -1.86 -0.52 18.08
C PRO A 51 -0.95 -0.33 16.86
N ALA A 52 -1.52 -0.43 15.67
CA ALA A 52 -0.82 -0.16 14.41
C ALA A 52 -1.00 1.31 13.98
N PHE A 53 -2.19 1.87 14.21
CA PHE A 53 -2.46 3.29 14.02
C PHE A 53 -3.05 3.89 15.29
N VAL A 54 -2.63 5.12 15.61
CA VAL A 54 -3.20 5.92 16.69
C VAL A 54 -3.52 7.30 16.14
N TYR A 55 -4.76 7.75 16.28
CA TYR A 55 -5.21 9.04 15.76
C TYR A 55 -6.23 9.71 16.68
N ALA A 56 -6.42 11.01 16.50
CA ALA A 56 -7.39 11.83 17.21
C ALA A 56 -8.28 12.51 16.18
N ASP A 57 -9.60 12.36 16.28
CA ASP A 57 -10.58 13.05 15.44
C ASP A 57 -11.14 14.31 16.12
N ARG A 58 -11.01 14.39 17.45
CA ARG A 58 -11.43 15.54 18.28
C ARG A 58 -10.38 15.84 19.36
N PRO A 59 -10.36 17.06 19.91
CA PRO A 59 -9.51 17.37 21.06
C PRO A 59 -9.81 16.42 22.23
N GLY A 60 -8.79 15.71 22.70
CA GLY A 60 -8.91 14.77 23.84
C GLY A 60 -9.40 13.36 23.48
N SER A 61 -9.74 13.07 22.22
CA SER A 61 -10.02 11.70 21.78
C SER A 61 -8.72 11.02 21.31
N THR A 62 -8.57 9.73 21.58
CA THR A 62 -7.50 8.91 21.00
C THR A 62 -8.10 7.57 20.63
N HIS A 63 -8.03 7.25 19.35
CA HIS A 63 -8.47 5.99 18.78
C HIS A 63 -7.24 5.19 18.38
N ALA A 64 -7.32 3.88 18.56
CA ALA A 64 -6.30 2.95 18.11
C ALA A 64 -6.94 1.94 17.15
N ILE A 65 -6.27 1.69 16.04
CA ILE A 65 -6.58 0.58 15.15
C ILE A 65 -5.49 -0.46 15.37
N LEU A 66 -5.91 -1.63 15.84
CA LEU A 66 -5.03 -2.74 16.19
C LEU A 66 -4.60 -3.51 14.94
N TRP A 67 -3.48 -4.22 15.00
CA TRP A 67 -2.99 -5.01 13.86
C TRP A 67 -4.04 -5.98 13.31
N HIS A 68 -4.83 -6.64 14.17
CA HIS A 68 -5.86 -7.53 13.68
C HIS A 68 -6.95 -6.80 12.86
N GLU A 69 -7.23 -5.54 13.18
CA GLU A 69 -8.19 -4.70 12.45
C GLU A 69 -7.59 -4.24 11.13
N VAL A 70 -6.34 -3.79 11.15
CA VAL A 70 -5.60 -3.41 9.93
C VAL A 70 -5.58 -4.58 8.95
N VAL A 71 -5.16 -5.78 9.38
CA VAL A 71 -5.01 -6.92 8.46
C VAL A 71 -6.36 -7.37 7.89
N ARG A 72 -7.44 -7.33 8.69
CA ARG A 72 -8.80 -7.54 8.19
C ARG A 72 -9.19 -6.47 7.16
N GLY A 73 -8.86 -5.20 7.44
CA GLY A 73 -9.04 -4.09 6.52
C GLY A 73 -8.27 -4.28 5.21
N LEU A 74 -7.04 -4.78 5.23
CA LEU A 74 -6.27 -5.11 4.02
C LEU A 74 -6.99 -6.13 3.15
N HIS A 75 -7.52 -7.18 3.78
CA HIS A 75 -8.29 -8.19 3.08
C HIS A 75 -9.59 -7.64 2.49
N GLN A 76 -10.31 -6.83 3.27
CA GLN A 76 -11.55 -6.18 2.80
C GLN A 76 -11.27 -5.22 1.64
N ALA A 77 -10.27 -4.35 1.76
CA ALA A 77 -9.82 -3.47 0.69
C ALA A 77 -9.44 -4.27 -0.56
N GLY A 78 -8.71 -5.38 -0.41
CA GLY A 78 -8.37 -6.26 -1.53
C GLY A 78 -9.58 -6.90 -2.20
N HIS A 79 -10.61 -7.31 -1.44
CA HIS A 79 -11.89 -7.80 -2.01
C HIS A 79 -12.60 -6.71 -2.80
N ILE A 80 -12.65 -5.48 -2.27
CA ILE A 80 -13.23 -4.32 -2.96
C ILE A 80 -12.47 -4.02 -4.26
N VAL A 81 -11.15 -4.10 -4.24
CA VAL A 81 -10.34 -3.90 -5.45
C VAL A 81 -10.64 -5.00 -6.47
N ARG A 82 -10.67 -6.27 -6.06
CA ARG A 82 -10.99 -7.39 -6.96
C ARG A 82 -12.38 -7.31 -7.58
N SER A 83 -13.37 -6.74 -6.86
CA SER A 83 -14.72 -6.57 -7.42
C SER A 83 -14.82 -5.41 -8.41
N ARG A 84 -13.90 -4.44 -8.34
CA ARG A 84 -13.83 -3.28 -9.24
C ARG A 84 -12.93 -3.50 -10.47
N VAL A 85 -12.06 -4.51 -10.42
CA VAL A 85 -11.15 -4.87 -11.52
C VAL A 85 -11.72 -6.06 -12.28
N GLU A 86 -11.74 -6.00 -13.62
CA GLU A 86 -12.13 -7.13 -14.46
C GLU A 86 -11.13 -8.30 -14.30
N VAL A 87 -11.48 -9.27 -13.46
CA VAL A 87 -10.62 -10.42 -13.10
C VAL A 87 -10.14 -11.20 -14.33
N GLU A 88 -10.97 -11.30 -15.37
CA GLU A 88 -10.60 -12.00 -16.62
C GLU A 88 -9.42 -11.34 -17.35
N GLN A 89 -9.25 -10.02 -17.28
CA GLN A 89 -8.09 -9.35 -17.86
C GLN A 89 -6.84 -9.53 -16.98
N ALA A 90 -7.02 -9.59 -15.67
CA ALA A 90 -5.94 -9.82 -14.71
C ALA A 90 -5.32 -11.22 -14.83
N GLU A 91 -6.15 -12.24 -15.04
CA GLU A 91 -5.69 -13.64 -15.11
C GLU A 91 -5.07 -14.03 -16.46
N ARG A 92 -5.34 -13.29 -17.54
CA ARG A 92 -4.72 -13.49 -18.87
C ARG A 92 -3.33 -12.87 -18.99
N SER A 93 -2.92 -12.03 -18.04
CA SER A 93 -1.61 -11.38 -18.06
C SER A 93 -0.54 -12.32 -17.53
N HIS A 94 0.56 -12.46 -18.27
CA HIS A 94 1.76 -13.13 -17.76
C HIS A 94 2.51 -12.29 -16.71
N GLU A 95 2.24 -10.98 -16.66
CA GLU A 95 2.82 -10.03 -15.71
C GLU A 95 1.82 -9.64 -14.62
N ARG A 96 2.32 -9.31 -13.44
CA ARG A 96 1.50 -8.87 -12.31
C ARG A 96 0.73 -7.59 -12.67
N PRO A 97 -0.62 -7.57 -12.61
CA PRO A 97 -1.39 -6.38 -12.95
C PRO A 97 -1.08 -5.20 -12.03
N ILE A 98 -1.00 -4.00 -12.63
CA ILE A 98 -0.70 -2.76 -11.92
C ILE A 98 -1.99 -1.95 -11.72
N ILE A 99 -2.26 -1.59 -10.47
CA ILE A 99 -3.38 -0.75 -10.05
C ILE A 99 -2.85 0.60 -9.57
N ALA A 100 -3.19 1.67 -10.27
CA ALA A 100 -2.82 3.02 -9.89
C ALA A 100 -3.77 3.58 -8.82
N LEU A 101 -3.25 4.42 -7.93
CA LEU A 101 -4.02 5.10 -6.89
C LEU A 101 -3.79 6.61 -6.96
N LEU A 102 -4.82 7.35 -7.35
CA LEU A 102 -4.84 8.82 -7.45
C LEU A 102 -5.88 9.37 -6.46
N ALA A 103 -5.48 9.61 -5.22
CA ALA A 103 -6.40 9.97 -4.14
C ALA A 103 -5.77 10.88 -3.08
N LEU A 104 -6.61 11.62 -2.37
CA LEU A 104 -6.29 12.41 -1.17
C LEU A 104 -7.08 11.89 0.03
N ALA A 105 -6.76 10.67 0.48
CA ALA A 105 -7.39 10.06 1.66
C ALA A 105 -6.53 10.25 2.91
N ASP A 106 -7.11 10.03 4.10
CA ASP A 106 -6.34 9.93 5.33
C ASP A 106 -5.32 8.77 5.26
N THR A 107 -4.28 8.86 6.08
CA THR A 107 -3.16 7.91 6.05
C THR A 107 -3.61 6.46 6.25
N VAL A 108 -4.60 6.21 7.11
CA VAL A 108 -5.06 4.85 7.40
C VAL A 108 -5.75 4.28 6.17
N THR A 109 -6.75 4.97 5.63
CA THR A 109 -7.49 4.51 4.43
C THR A 109 -6.56 4.35 3.23
N TYR A 110 -5.66 5.32 3.02
CA TYR A 110 -4.72 5.31 1.91
C TYR A 110 -3.79 4.10 1.97
N MET A 111 -3.12 3.89 3.11
CA MET A 111 -2.17 2.79 3.25
C MET A 111 -2.87 1.43 3.27
N THR A 112 -4.02 1.32 3.92
CA THR A 112 -4.82 0.08 3.93
C THR A 112 -5.24 -0.31 2.52
N THR A 113 -5.60 0.67 1.68
CA THR A 113 -5.91 0.44 0.27
C THR A 113 -4.67 0.00 -0.52
N VAL A 114 -3.53 0.68 -0.37
CA VAL A 114 -2.27 0.31 -1.04
C VAL A 114 -1.88 -1.13 -0.73
N PHE A 115 -1.86 -1.51 0.55
CA PHE A 115 -1.50 -2.87 0.93
C PHE A 115 -2.62 -3.88 0.62
N GLY A 116 -3.89 -3.45 0.58
CA GLY A 116 -5.01 -4.27 0.11
C GLY A 116 -4.89 -4.64 -1.38
N ILE A 117 -4.41 -3.73 -2.23
CA ILE A 117 -4.07 -3.99 -3.63
C ILE A 117 -3.00 -5.10 -3.71
N ILE A 118 -1.94 -4.99 -2.90
CA ILE A 118 -0.86 -5.98 -2.86
C ILE A 118 -1.36 -7.33 -2.37
N ARG A 119 -2.19 -7.32 -1.31
CA ARG A 119 -2.83 -8.52 -0.76
C ARG A 119 -3.77 -9.20 -1.74
N ALA A 120 -4.39 -8.45 -2.63
CA ALA A 120 -5.20 -8.98 -3.74
C ALA A 120 -4.37 -9.58 -4.88
N GLY A 121 -3.03 -9.54 -4.80
CA GLY A 121 -2.13 -10.10 -5.80
C GLY A 121 -1.69 -9.12 -6.88
N TYR A 122 -1.99 -7.83 -6.75
CA TYR A 122 -1.62 -6.80 -7.71
C TYR A 122 -0.40 -5.98 -7.28
N ALA A 123 0.18 -5.22 -8.19
CA ALA A 123 1.17 -4.18 -7.88
C ALA A 123 0.46 -2.84 -7.66
N ALA A 124 0.80 -2.13 -6.58
CA ALA A 124 0.22 -0.82 -6.29
C ALA A 124 1.08 0.29 -6.91
N PHE A 125 0.45 1.27 -7.56
CA PHE A 125 1.14 2.44 -8.09
C PHE A 125 0.52 3.76 -7.56
N PRO A 126 0.95 4.22 -6.38
CA PRO A 126 0.62 5.54 -5.86
C PRO A 126 1.04 6.67 -6.80
N ILE A 127 0.08 7.50 -7.25
CA ILE A 127 0.33 8.66 -8.10
C ILE A 127 0.00 9.93 -7.32
N SER A 128 0.91 10.91 -7.36
CA SER A 128 0.69 12.18 -6.67
C SER A 128 -0.33 13.02 -7.46
N PRO A 129 -1.38 13.56 -6.82
CA PRO A 129 -2.33 14.45 -7.47
C PRO A 129 -1.72 15.82 -7.82
N ARG A 130 -0.48 16.09 -7.41
CA ARG A 130 0.29 17.28 -7.81
C ARG A 130 0.86 17.18 -9.24
N ASN A 131 0.79 16.00 -9.86
CA ASN A 131 1.21 15.83 -11.24
C ASN A 131 0.20 16.45 -12.21
N SER A 132 0.69 16.96 -13.34
CA SER A 132 -0.19 17.45 -14.41
C SER A 132 -0.94 16.29 -15.10
N PRO A 133 -2.06 16.56 -15.78
CA PRO A 133 -2.78 15.51 -16.52
C PRO A 133 -1.91 14.77 -17.54
N ALA A 134 -1.05 15.50 -18.26
CA ALA A 134 -0.12 14.92 -19.23
C ALA A 134 0.93 14.01 -18.56
N ALA A 135 1.43 14.39 -17.39
CA ALA A 135 2.36 13.56 -16.63
C ALA A 135 1.68 12.28 -16.14
N ILE A 136 0.45 12.36 -15.64
CA ILE A 136 -0.33 11.19 -15.22
C ILE A 136 -0.61 10.27 -16.41
N ALA A 137 -1.08 10.80 -17.54
CA ALA A 137 -1.29 10.03 -18.78
C ALA A 137 -0.02 9.28 -19.21
N HIS A 138 1.13 9.95 -19.17
CA HIS A 138 2.43 9.33 -19.46
C HIS A 138 2.78 8.21 -18.47
N LEU A 139 2.60 8.42 -17.16
CA LEU A 139 2.86 7.38 -16.14
C LEU A 139 1.96 6.16 -16.32
N LEU A 140 0.66 6.36 -16.55
CA LEU A 140 -0.31 5.29 -16.76
C LEU A 140 0.04 4.44 -17.98
N SER A 141 0.40 5.09 -19.09
CA SER A 141 0.80 4.43 -20.34
C SER A 141 2.11 3.66 -20.19
N THR A 142 3.14 4.30 -19.62
CA THR A 142 4.48 3.72 -19.49
C THR A 142 4.51 2.49 -18.59
N LYS A 143 3.59 2.44 -17.60
CA LYS A 143 3.46 1.30 -16.69
C LYS A 143 2.34 0.34 -17.06
N SER A 144 1.77 0.48 -18.24
CA SER A 144 0.71 -0.41 -18.71
C SER A 144 -0.37 -0.62 -17.65
N VAL A 145 -0.74 0.47 -16.94
CA VAL A 145 -1.66 0.40 -15.81
C VAL A 145 -2.96 -0.24 -16.27
N MET A 146 -3.45 -1.21 -15.50
CA MET A 146 -4.68 -1.93 -15.82
C MET A 146 -5.91 -1.18 -15.33
N HIS A 147 -5.81 -0.61 -14.13
CA HIS A 147 -6.93 0.08 -13.48
C HIS A 147 -6.44 1.23 -12.63
N ILE A 148 -7.25 2.29 -12.50
CA ILE A 148 -6.98 3.42 -11.60
C ILE A 148 -8.10 3.58 -10.57
N LEU A 149 -7.72 3.62 -9.30
CA LEU A 149 -8.57 4.02 -8.19
C LEU A 149 -8.45 5.52 -7.97
N ILE A 150 -9.57 6.23 -7.97
CA ILE A 150 -9.61 7.70 -7.93
C ILE A 150 -10.35 8.16 -6.68
N GLY A 151 -9.80 9.13 -5.93
CA GLY A 151 -10.49 9.76 -4.80
C GLY A 151 -11.79 10.47 -5.21
N GLY A 152 -12.77 10.53 -4.31
CA GLY A 152 -14.13 11.01 -4.62
C GLY A 152 -14.23 12.50 -4.93
N GLU A 153 -13.18 13.28 -4.67
CA GLU A 153 -13.16 14.73 -4.87
C GLU A 153 -13.28 15.11 -6.35
N GLN A 154 -14.13 16.09 -6.66
CA GLN A 154 -14.36 16.56 -8.03
C GLN A 154 -13.06 16.99 -8.75
N SER A 155 -12.10 17.55 -8.00
CA SER A 155 -10.79 17.92 -8.54
C SER A 155 -10.00 16.71 -9.03
N LEU A 156 -10.01 15.61 -8.27
CA LEU A 156 -9.31 14.37 -8.64
C LEU A 156 -10.03 13.64 -9.77
N GLN A 157 -11.37 13.61 -9.75
CA GLN A 157 -12.18 13.07 -10.84
C GLN A 157 -11.90 13.81 -12.16
N SER A 158 -11.82 15.14 -12.12
CA SER A 158 -11.53 15.97 -13.30
C SER A 158 -10.09 15.78 -13.79
N LEU A 159 -9.13 15.66 -12.86
CA LEU A 159 -7.72 15.38 -13.16
C LEU A 159 -7.56 14.02 -13.83
N ALA A 160 -8.17 12.97 -13.26
CA ALA A 160 -8.16 11.62 -13.83
C ALA A 160 -8.79 11.59 -15.22
N ARG A 161 -9.98 12.20 -15.38
CA ARG A 161 -10.68 12.26 -16.66
C ARG A 161 -9.84 12.92 -17.74
N THR A 162 -9.29 14.11 -17.47
CA THR A 162 -8.41 14.81 -18.40
C THR A 162 -7.20 13.96 -18.79
N SER A 163 -6.60 13.25 -17.82
CA SER A 163 -5.45 12.37 -18.07
C SER A 163 -5.82 11.18 -18.96
N LEU A 164 -6.96 10.53 -18.71
CA LEU A 164 -7.46 9.41 -19.51
C LEU A 164 -7.88 9.83 -20.91
N ASP A 165 -8.42 11.05 -21.07
CA ASP A 165 -8.77 11.60 -22.38
C ASP A 165 -7.51 11.85 -23.23
N LEU A 166 -6.43 12.39 -22.63
CA LEU A 166 -5.12 12.51 -23.31
C LEU A 166 -4.52 11.17 -23.73
N MET A 167 -4.82 10.08 -23.00
CA MET A 167 -4.39 8.74 -23.38
C MET A 167 -5.13 8.23 -24.62
N LYS A 168 -6.42 8.55 -24.80
CA LYS A 168 -7.20 8.10 -25.99
C LYS A 168 -6.61 8.60 -27.30
N GLU A 169 -5.96 9.75 -27.28
CA GLU A 169 -5.29 10.34 -28.44
C GLU A 169 -3.97 9.62 -28.79
N SER A 170 -3.37 8.90 -27.84
CA SER A 170 -1.98 8.40 -27.93
C SER A 170 -1.80 6.90 -27.74
N THR A 171 -2.76 6.17 -27.15
CA THR A 171 -2.67 4.73 -26.90
C THR A 171 -3.97 3.99 -27.19
N LYS A 172 -3.87 2.70 -27.53
CA LYS A 172 -5.02 1.82 -27.80
C LYS A 172 -5.65 1.22 -26.54
N LYS A 173 -4.96 1.23 -25.40
CA LYS A 173 -5.44 0.61 -24.15
C LYS A 173 -5.53 1.66 -23.04
N ILE A 174 -6.76 1.96 -22.63
CA ILE A 174 -7.07 2.85 -21.52
C ILE A 174 -7.34 1.99 -20.28
N PRO A 175 -6.76 2.30 -19.11
CA PRO A 175 -7.08 1.58 -17.88
C PRO A 175 -8.56 1.71 -17.54
N GLY A 176 -9.11 0.68 -16.90
CA GLY A 176 -10.39 0.80 -16.19
C GLY A 176 -10.27 1.82 -15.07
N SER A 177 -11.40 2.37 -14.61
CA SER A 177 -11.39 3.31 -13.49
C SER A 177 -12.55 3.07 -12.53
N SER A 178 -12.30 3.30 -11.24
CA SER A 178 -13.32 3.26 -10.21
C SER A 178 -12.96 4.19 -9.07
N GLN A 179 -13.92 4.44 -8.18
CA GLN A 179 -13.67 5.18 -6.95
C GLN A 179 -12.67 4.42 -6.06
N MET A 180 -11.88 5.16 -5.28
CA MET A 180 -11.11 4.62 -4.16
C MET A 180 -12.07 4.16 -3.04
N PRO A 181 -11.78 3.07 -2.32
CA PRO A 181 -12.58 2.68 -1.17
C PRO A 181 -12.54 3.73 -0.05
N LEU A 182 -13.66 3.93 0.63
CA LEU A 182 -13.77 4.78 1.81
C LEU A 182 -13.37 4.03 3.08
N PHE A 183 -13.06 4.76 4.16
CA PHE A 183 -12.70 4.17 5.45
C PHE A 183 -13.77 3.19 5.93
N GLU A 184 -15.05 3.56 5.85
CA GLU A 184 -16.20 2.79 6.33
C GLU A 184 -16.49 1.55 5.46
N GLU A 185 -16.03 1.55 4.20
CA GLU A 185 -16.09 0.36 3.34
C GLU A 185 -15.02 -0.68 3.72
N ILE A 186 -13.86 -0.20 4.22
CA ILE A 186 -12.71 -1.02 4.61
C ILE A 186 -12.86 -1.53 6.04
N TYR A 187 -13.23 -0.64 6.97
CA TYR A 187 -13.36 -0.90 8.40
C TYR A 187 -14.84 -0.93 8.78
N VAL A 188 -15.47 -2.09 8.56
CA VAL A 188 -16.90 -2.28 8.84
C VAL A 188 -17.10 -2.54 10.33
N ASP A 189 -17.74 -1.60 11.02
CA ASP A 189 -18.03 -1.71 12.46
C ASP A 189 -19.01 -2.85 12.77
N GLY A 190 -18.54 -3.84 13.52
CA GLY A 190 -19.31 -4.60 14.51
C GLY A 190 -20.51 -5.45 14.05
N LYS A 191 -20.84 -5.59 12.76
CA LYS A 191 -22.07 -6.30 12.36
C LYS A 191 -21.90 -7.57 11.52
N GLU A 192 -20.84 -7.73 10.75
CA GLU A 192 -20.58 -8.97 10.01
C GLU A 192 -19.08 -9.17 9.81
N THR A 193 -18.41 -9.89 10.71
CA THR A 193 -17.00 -10.27 10.50
C THR A 193 -16.86 -11.78 10.41
N THR A 194 -17.48 -12.37 9.39
CA THR A 194 -16.84 -13.55 8.81
C THR A 194 -15.58 -13.03 8.13
N TYR A 195 -14.49 -12.93 8.88
CA TYR A 195 -13.18 -12.63 8.32
C TYR A 195 -12.93 -13.62 7.19
N ASN A 196 -12.98 -13.12 5.95
CA ASN A 196 -12.82 -13.91 4.74
C ASN A 196 -11.45 -13.59 4.15
N PRO A 197 -10.39 -14.33 4.51
CA PRO A 197 -9.07 -14.07 3.97
C PRO A 197 -9.08 -14.29 2.45
N LEU A 198 -8.55 -13.30 1.73
CA LEU A 198 -8.08 -13.48 0.36
C LEU A 198 -7.09 -14.65 0.29
N PRO A 199 -7.07 -15.42 -0.82
CA PRO A 199 -6.14 -16.52 -0.99
C PRO A 199 -4.70 -16.10 -0.76
N VAL A 200 -3.95 -16.91 -0.02
CA VAL A 200 -2.52 -16.72 0.17
C VAL A 200 -1.82 -17.14 -1.11
N LYS A 201 -1.49 -16.17 -1.96
CA LYS A 201 -0.58 -16.38 -3.09
C LYS A 201 0.70 -15.60 -2.81
N ARG A 202 1.79 -16.33 -2.61
CA ARG A 202 3.10 -15.72 -2.46
C ARG A 202 3.50 -15.07 -3.79
N PRO A 203 3.80 -13.76 -3.83
CA PRO A 203 4.30 -13.12 -5.05
C PRO A 203 5.71 -13.62 -5.37
N ASP A 204 6.08 -13.59 -6.65
CA ASP A 204 7.50 -13.68 -7.00
C ASP A 204 8.23 -12.48 -6.38
N MET A 205 9.39 -12.72 -5.78
CA MET A 205 10.14 -11.66 -5.10
C MET A 205 10.74 -10.64 -6.07
N ASN A 206 10.81 -10.97 -7.36
CA ASN A 206 11.19 -10.07 -8.43
C ASN A 206 10.01 -9.26 -8.98
N ASP A 207 8.77 -9.67 -8.71
CA ASP A 207 7.59 -8.92 -9.15
C ASP A 207 7.47 -7.61 -8.36
N PRO A 208 7.08 -6.51 -9.02
CA PRO A 208 6.84 -5.24 -8.35
C PRO A 208 5.72 -5.39 -7.33
N GLY A 209 5.96 -4.92 -6.11
CA GLY A 209 4.93 -4.78 -5.07
C GLY A 209 4.34 -3.38 -5.08
N ILE A 210 5.22 -2.36 -4.97
CA ILE A 210 4.85 -0.95 -5.02
C ILE A 210 5.71 -0.24 -6.05
N ILE A 211 5.10 0.49 -6.96
CA ILE A 211 5.77 1.33 -7.93
C ILE A 211 5.71 2.77 -7.41
N VAL A 212 6.86 3.43 -7.27
CA VAL A 212 6.91 4.86 -6.90
C VAL A 212 7.59 5.67 -7.99
N HIS A 213 7.08 6.87 -8.25
CA HIS A 213 7.70 7.81 -9.18
C HIS A 213 8.53 8.84 -8.41
N SER A 214 9.76 9.10 -8.85
CA SER A 214 10.52 10.28 -8.42
C SER A 214 10.14 11.46 -9.30
N SER A 215 10.17 12.67 -8.73
CA SER A 215 9.72 13.94 -9.33
C SER A 215 10.52 14.44 -10.55
N GLY A 216 11.02 13.55 -11.41
CA GLY A 216 11.53 14.00 -12.70
C GLY A 216 12.25 13.01 -13.61
N LYS A 217 12.78 11.86 -13.16
CA LYS A 217 13.59 11.00 -14.07
C LYS A 217 13.60 9.49 -13.81
N TYR A 218 13.13 9.01 -12.66
CA TYR A 218 13.27 7.60 -12.30
C TYR A 218 12.02 7.05 -11.63
N ILE A 219 11.72 5.79 -11.93
CA ILE A 219 10.71 4.98 -11.25
C ILE A 219 11.49 4.00 -10.39
N VAL A 220 11.12 3.91 -9.12
CA VAL A 220 11.64 2.86 -8.23
C VAL A 220 10.53 1.82 -8.10
N GLU A 221 10.81 0.63 -8.58
CA GLU A 221 9.97 -0.54 -8.31
C GLU A 221 10.47 -1.17 -7.03
N LEU A 222 9.64 -1.09 -5.99
CA LEU A 222 9.90 -1.76 -4.74
C LEU A 222 9.37 -3.17 -4.94
N ALA A 223 10.31 -4.10 -5.13
CA ALA A 223 10.00 -5.52 -5.23
C ALA A 223 9.26 -5.98 -3.96
N SER A 224 8.57 -7.11 -4.04
CA SER A 224 7.80 -7.66 -2.90
C SER A 224 8.68 -8.04 -1.69
N SER A 225 10.01 -7.93 -1.82
CA SER A 225 11.01 -8.04 -0.75
C SER A 225 11.01 -6.84 0.22
N PRO A 226 10.94 -7.09 1.55
CA PRO A 226 11.09 -6.07 2.59
C PRO A 226 12.41 -5.28 2.50
N ASP A 227 13.49 -5.89 2.01
CA ASP A 227 14.83 -5.31 2.07
C ASP A 227 15.06 -4.20 1.03
N ASN A 228 14.36 -4.28 -0.12
CA ASN A 228 14.39 -3.23 -1.14
C ASN A 228 13.73 -1.93 -0.65
N LEU A 229 12.80 -2.02 0.29
CA LEU A 229 12.09 -0.88 0.87
C LEU A 229 12.98 -0.06 1.82
N LEU A 230 14.00 -0.68 2.43
CA LEU A 230 14.95 -0.02 3.33
C LEU A 230 16.00 0.83 2.58
N GLN A 231 16.19 0.62 1.27
CA GLN A 231 17.21 1.29 0.45
C GLN A 231 16.76 2.61 -0.21
N ALA A 232 15.49 3.01 -0.08
CA ALA A 232 15.00 4.25 -0.69
C ALA A 232 15.67 5.52 -0.07
N ARG A 233 16.18 6.44 -0.91
CA ARG A 233 16.93 7.64 -0.48
C ARG A 233 16.19 8.50 0.56
N ARG A 234 16.94 9.20 1.42
CA ARG A 234 16.51 9.94 2.64
C ARG A 234 15.22 10.79 2.60
N PRO A 235 14.76 11.44 1.51
CA PRO A 235 13.42 12.05 1.52
C PRO A 235 12.27 11.01 1.50
N PHE A 236 12.51 9.79 1.01
CA PHE A 236 11.56 8.68 0.96
C PHE A 236 11.52 7.84 2.24
N GLN A 237 12.54 7.98 3.11
CA GLN A 237 12.45 7.49 4.47
C GLN A 237 11.24 8.10 5.19
N SER A 238 10.90 9.38 4.98
CA SER A 238 9.78 10.03 5.70
C SER A 238 8.39 9.40 5.46
N LEU A 239 8.12 8.82 4.28
CA LEU A 239 6.82 8.21 3.98
C LEU A 239 6.70 6.77 4.50
N TYR A 240 7.82 6.03 4.60
CA TYR A 240 7.85 4.59 4.91
C TYR A 240 8.50 4.26 6.27
N LEU A 241 9.57 4.97 6.67
CA LEU A 241 9.81 5.23 8.10
C LEU A 241 8.68 6.10 8.67
N GLY A 242 7.72 6.61 7.90
CA GLY A 242 6.43 7.04 8.46
C GLY A 242 5.71 5.88 9.14
N LEU A 243 5.40 4.79 8.43
CA LEU A 243 4.69 3.65 9.07
C LEU A 243 5.58 2.81 9.98
N ILE A 244 6.86 2.65 9.66
CA ILE A 244 7.81 2.01 10.57
C ILE A 244 8.17 2.97 11.72
N THR A 245 8.40 4.27 11.57
CA THR A 245 8.71 5.16 12.74
C THR A 245 7.48 5.63 13.50
N VAL A 246 6.29 5.71 12.90
CA VAL A 246 5.03 5.98 13.64
C VAL A 246 4.66 4.76 14.49
N CYS A 247 4.94 3.53 14.04
CA CYS A 247 4.85 2.35 14.90
C CYS A 247 6.05 2.21 15.86
N TYR A 248 7.23 2.75 15.53
CA TYR A 248 8.47 2.54 16.31
C TYR A 248 8.92 3.75 17.14
N LYS A 249 8.13 4.83 17.22
CA LYS A 249 8.47 6.03 18.00
C LYS A 249 7.26 6.61 18.73
N LEU A 250 6.72 5.85 19.68
CA LEU A 250 5.85 6.39 20.70
C LEU A 250 6.69 6.99 21.85
N GLN A 251 6.55 8.32 22.00
CA GLN A 251 6.89 9.23 23.12
C GLN A 251 8.19 10.08 23.02
N PRO A 252 8.21 11.29 23.61
CA PRO A 252 7.29 12.41 23.37
C PRO A 252 8.10 13.66 22.97
N ASN A 253 7.70 14.34 21.89
CA ASN A 253 7.69 15.81 21.79
C ASN A 253 7.46 16.25 20.34
N ARG A 254 6.32 16.94 20.15
CA ARG A 254 5.97 17.90 19.10
C ARG A 254 6.59 17.66 17.71
N PHE A 255 5.77 17.18 16.77
CA PHE A 255 5.88 17.62 15.38
C PHE A 255 4.49 17.94 14.82
N ILE A 256 4.32 19.21 14.47
CA ILE A 256 3.19 19.74 13.72
C ILE A 256 3.43 19.34 12.26
N TRP A 257 2.54 18.55 11.68
CA TRP A 257 2.47 18.34 10.24
C TRP A 257 1.66 19.48 9.63
N ASN A 258 2.32 20.39 8.90
CA ASN A 258 1.64 21.25 7.94
C ASN A 258 1.43 20.45 6.65
N ALA A 259 0.18 20.34 6.23
CA ALA A 259 -0.21 19.78 4.94
C ALA A 259 0.42 20.60 3.79
N MET A 260 1.08 19.91 2.85
CA MET A 260 1.52 20.39 1.53
C MET A 260 1.55 19.25 0.50
#